data_AF-A0A328EDK1-F1
#
_entry.id   AF-A0A328EDK1-F1
#
_cell.length_a   1.000
_cell.length_b   1.000
_cell.length_c   1.000
_cell.angle_alpha   90.00
_cell.angle_beta   90.00
_cell.angle_gamma   90.00
#
_symmetry.space_group_name_H-M   'P 1'
#
loop_
_entity.id
_entity.type
_entity.pdbx_description
1 polymer ?
#
loop_
_entity_poly.entity_id
_entity_poly.type
_entity_poly.pdbx_seq_one_letter_code
_entity_poly.pdbx_strand_id
1 'polypeptide(L)'
;MLKKLQESFLGEAEKRIANPFIGSFIIAWIFWNWDFIYVFFFLDQQYVSLKYELGSTFFTKVEYLKANDLYNINDFVWNPLWSGLLVYIGIEWGTTLINIGVEWVKNKILKLETVTLNEYQKIKEKIVETNKTRREENSRYIEENLKLTESLDNMKDSIKEEASNIAKKDIEKKNNEIKTLQKDIDNRDKRYEQLLKEKEQLLKIQDDLSEKNYNLESIINEKNGEIELLKNKGKNNFSLLNDDFKKDYDNFKATKYFKEFEDLINDLGDSLGRYLSKYSVIQKKFFETRGIIELEENYDNYGNLEYYYVFTEKGNKFVEYYLDDSSKEFDIPF
;
A
#
# COMPACT_ATOMS: atom_id res chain seq x y z
N MET A 1 93.36 -58.65 -66.45
CA MET A 1 92.90 -60.01 -66.14
C MET A 1 92.66 -60.19 -64.65
N LEU A 2 93.64 -59.89 -63.79
CA LEU A 2 93.51 -59.93 -62.32
C LEU A 2 92.32 -59.13 -61.75
N LYS A 3 92.09 -57.89 -62.21
CA LYS A 3 90.93 -57.07 -61.77
C LYS A 3 89.57 -57.72 -62.09
N LYS A 4 89.40 -58.25 -63.31
CA LYS A 4 88.14 -58.95 -63.71
C LYS A 4 87.89 -60.23 -62.91
N LEU A 5 88.96 -60.95 -62.54
CA LEU A 5 88.88 -62.13 -61.68
C LEU A 5 88.50 -61.75 -60.24
N GLN A 6 89.09 -60.68 -59.70
CA GLN A 6 88.74 -60.16 -58.38
C GLN A 6 87.28 -59.69 -58.33
N GLU A 7 86.83 -58.91 -59.31
CA GLU A 7 85.46 -58.41 -59.40
C GLU A 7 84.44 -59.55 -59.57
N SER A 8 84.76 -60.57 -60.39
CA SER A 8 83.89 -61.74 -60.56
C SER A 8 83.82 -62.62 -59.32
N PHE A 9 84.92 -62.78 -58.58
CA PHE A 9 84.94 -63.58 -57.35
C PHE A 9 84.23 -62.85 -56.21
N LEU A 10 84.50 -61.55 -56.04
CA LEU A 10 83.88 -60.74 -54.98
C LEU A 10 82.38 -60.60 -55.20
N GLY A 11 81.92 -60.35 -56.43
CA GLY A 11 80.49 -60.24 -56.73
C GLY A 11 79.72 -61.55 -56.55
N GLU A 12 80.37 -62.70 -56.78
CA GLU A 12 79.77 -64.02 -56.55
C GLU A 12 79.82 -64.42 -55.05
N ALA A 13 80.87 -64.03 -54.34
CA ALA A 13 80.97 -64.19 -52.89
C ALA A 13 79.92 -63.35 -52.15
N GLU A 14 79.71 -62.10 -52.56
CA GLU A 14 78.69 -61.20 -52.01
C GLU A 14 77.29 -61.81 -52.13
N LYS A 15 76.93 -62.33 -53.31
CA LYS A 15 75.64 -63.01 -53.53
C LYS A 15 75.44 -64.26 -52.67
N ARG A 16 76.52 -64.97 -52.35
CA ARG A 16 76.46 -66.20 -51.54
C ARG A 16 76.44 -65.91 -50.04
N ILE A 17 77.19 -64.89 -49.59
CA ILE A 17 77.17 -64.38 -48.22
C ILE A 17 75.83 -63.68 -47.91
N ALA A 18 75.14 -63.16 -48.92
CA ALA A 18 73.79 -62.62 -48.78
C ALA A 18 72.75 -63.67 -48.33
N ASN A 19 73.05 -64.98 -48.43
CA ASN A 19 72.24 -65.99 -47.75
C ASN A 19 72.54 -65.93 -46.24
N PRO A 20 71.56 -65.61 -45.37
CA PRO A 20 71.80 -65.40 -43.95
C PRO A 20 72.39 -66.61 -43.23
N PHE A 21 72.07 -67.82 -43.66
CA PHE A 21 72.65 -69.05 -43.11
C PHE A 21 74.14 -69.18 -43.49
N ILE A 22 74.45 -68.97 -44.78
CA ILE A 22 75.83 -69.06 -45.28
C ILE A 22 76.69 -67.95 -44.68
N GLY A 23 76.18 -66.73 -44.61
CA GLY A 23 76.85 -65.60 -43.97
C GLY A 23 77.13 -65.85 -42.49
N SER A 24 76.13 -66.32 -41.73
CA SER A 24 76.28 -66.64 -40.30
C SER A 24 77.29 -67.77 -40.09
N PHE A 25 77.26 -68.79 -40.95
CA PHE A 25 78.24 -69.89 -40.92
C PHE A 25 79.65 -69.40 -41.22
N ILE A 26 79.86 -68.58 -42.26
CA ILE A 26 81.18 -68.07 -42.63
C ILE A 26 81.77 -67.22 -41.49
N ILE A 27 80.97 -66.34 -40.88
CA ILE A 27 81.41 -65.52 -39.74
C ILE A 27 81.79 -66.41 -38.55
N ALA A 28 80.92 -67.37 -38.20
CA ALA A 28 81.21 -68.33 -37.14
C ALA A 28 82.46 -69.15 -37.44
N TRP A 29 82.63 -69.59 -38.69
CA TRP A 29 83.77 -70.38 -39.12
C TRP A 29 85.08 -69.61 -39.00
N ILE A 30 85.12 -68.35 -39.44
CA ILE A 30 86.30 -67.49 -39.28
C ILE A 30 86.64 -67.30 -37.80
N PHE A 31 85.62 -67.10 -36.95
CA PHE A 31 85.80 -66.90 -35.51
C PHE A 31 86.44 -68.13 -34.84
N TRP A 32 85.89 -69.32 -35.09
CA TRP A 32 86.38 -70.57 -34.49
C TRP A 32 87.70 -71.07 -35.09
N ASN A 33 87.96 -70.77 -36.37
CA ASN A 33 89.16 -71.22 -37.09
C ASN A 33 90.23 -70.12 -37.22
N TRP A 34 90.19 -69.11 -36.36
CA TRP A 34 91.10 -67.97 -36.45
C TRP A 34 92.57 -68.39 -36.37
N ASP A 35 92.91 -69.33 -35.48
CA ASP A 35 94.29 -69.82 -35.33
C ASP A 35 94.77 -70.55 -36.58
N PHE A 36 93.90 -71.33 -37.22
CA PHE A 36 94.20 -71.97 -38.50
C PHE A 36 94.44 -70.92 -39.60
N ILE A 37 93.56 -69.93 -39.73
CA ILE A 37 93.70 -68.83 -40.70
C ILE A 37 95.00 -68.08 -40.45
N TYR A 38 95.30 -67.79 -39.18
CA TYR A 38 96.51 -67.08 -38.77
C TYR A 38 97.78 -67.82 -39.20
N VAL A 39 97.88 -69.11 -38.87
CA VAL A 39 99.03 -69.95 -39.26
C VAL A 39 99.13 -70.08 -40.78
N PHE A 40 98.01 -70.25 -41.48
CA PHE A 40 98.01 -70.46 -42.92
C PHE A 40 98.51 -69.22 -43.67
N PHE A 41 97.97 -68.04 -43.35
CA PHE A 41 98.22 -66.81 -44.09
C PHE A 41 99.43 -66.00 -43.58
N PHE A 42 99.71 -66.01 -42.28
CA PHE A 42 100.65 -65.06 -41.67
C PHE A 42 101.96 -65.67 -41.17
N LEU A 43 102.01 -66.98 -40.96
CA LEU A 43 103.25 -67.65 -40.60
C LEU A 43 104.12 -67.86 -41.86
N ASP A 44 105.44 -67.88 -41.78
CA ASP A 44 106.31 -68.12 -42.94
C ASP A 44 106.68 -69.61 -43.06
N GLN A 45 106.88 -70.09 -44.30
CA GLN A 45 107.01 -71.54 -44.58
C GLN A 45 108.19 -72.21 -43.87
N GLN A 46 109.24 -71.45 -43.51
CA GLN A 46 110.53 -72.05 -43.21
C GLN A 46 110.84 -72.27 -41.73
N TYR A 47 110.29 -71.55 -40.74
CA TYR A 47 110.72 -71.80 -39.34
C TYR A 47 109.66 -71.40 -38.29
N VAL A 48 109.01 -72.40 -37.69
CA VAL A 48 108.41 -72.25 -36.34
C VAL A 48 109.28 -73.03 -35.37
N SER A 49 110.02 -72.34 -34.50
CA SER A 49 110.70 -72.98 -33.38
C SER A 49 109.74 -73.07 -32.20
N LEU A 50 109.23 -74.26 -31.92
CA LEU A 50 108.64 -74.55 -30.61
C LEU A 50 109.78 -74.97 -29.68
N LYS A 51 109.99 -74.19 -28.61
CA LYS A 51 111.05 -74.46 -27.64
C LYS A 51 110.56 -75.56 -26.69
N TYR A 52 110.99 -76.81 -26.90
CA TYR A 52 110.85 -77.88 -25.91
C TYR A 52 112.16 -78.06 -25.13
N GLU A 53 112.06 -78.51 -23.88
CA GLU A 53 113.18 -78.63 -22.93
C GLU A 53 114.32 -79.55 -23.40
N LEU A 54 114.14 -80.36 -24.45
CA LEU A 54 115.15 -81.29 -24.97
C LEU A 54 115.72 -80.94 -26.37
N GLY A 55 115.39 -79.77 -26.94
CA GLY A 55 115.97 -79.31 -28.21
C GLY A 55 114.97 -78.54 -29.09
N SER A 56 115.49 -77.69 -29.98
CA SER A 56 114.67 -76.95 -30.96
C SER A 56 114.39 -77.82 -32.18
N THR A 57 113.16 -78.30 -32.32
CA THR A 57 112.66 -78.84 -33.58
C THR A 57 112.09 -77.72 -34.44
N PHE A 58 112.55 -77.66 -35.69
CA PHE A 58 111.98 -76.75 -36.69
C PHE A 58 110.80 -77.45 -37.35
N PHE A 59 109.63 -76.84 -37.26
CA PHE A 59 108.43 -77.34 -37.94
C PHE A 59 108.15 -76.49 -39.17
N THR A 60 107.80 -77.17 -40.27
CA THR A 60 107.11 -76.56 -41.40
C THR A 60 105.69 -76.18 -41.01
N LYS A 61 105.04 -75.26 -41.74
CA LYS A 61 103.61 -74.89 -41.52
C LYS A 61 102.70 -76.11 -41.35
N VAL A 62 102.90 -77.11 -42.20
CA VAL A 62 102.08 -78.32 -42.22
C VAL A 62 102.29 -79.13 -40.94
N GLU A 63 103.52 -79.23 -40.45
CA GLU A 63 103.81 -79.95 -39.20
C GLU A 63 103.28 -79.20 -37.98
N TYR A 64 103.30 -77.86 -37.99
CA TYR A 64 102.71 -77.05 -36.92
C TYR A 64 101.18 -77.22 -36.84
N LEU A 65 100.50 -77.21 -37.99
CA LEU A 65 99.05 -77.47 -38.06
C LEU A 65 98.73 -78.89 -37.54
N LYS A 66 99.59 -79.87 -37.83
CA LYS A 66 99.45 -81.25 -37.34
C LYS A 66 99.72 -81.42 -35.85
N ALA A 67 100.75 -80.76 -35.33
CA ALA A 67 101.14 -80.86 -33.93
C ALA A 67 100.07 -80.26 -32.99
N ASN A 68 99.35 -79.23 -33.44
CA ASN A 68 98.33 -78.54 -32.65
C ASN A 68 96.89 -79.00 -32.95
N ASP A 69 96.71 -80.08 -33.73
CA ASP A 69 95.40 -80.63 -34.12
C ASP A 69 94.41 -79.57 -34.69
N LEU A 70 94.93 -78.56 -35.39
CA LEU A 70 94.14 -77.41 -35.88
C LEU A 70 93.18 -77.75 -37.04
N TYR A 71 93.10 -79.03 -37.42
CA TYR A 71 92.15 -79.57 -38.40
C TYR A 71 91.18 -80.57 -37.76
N ASN A 72 91.05 -80.59 -36.43
CA ASN A 72 90.04 -81.39 -35.75
C ASN A 72 88.66 -81.08 -36.33
N ILE A 73 87.98 -82.08 -36.88
CA ILE A 73 86.73 -81.87 -37.62
C ILE A 73 85.62 -81.25 -36.76
N ASN A 74 85.65 -81.47 -35.44
CA ASN A 74 84.70 -80.90 -34.51
C ASN A 74 84.87 -79.39 -34.39
N ASP A 75 86.10 -78.93 -34.20
CA ASP A 75 86.40 -77.50 -34.07
C ASP A 75 86.35 -76.80 -35.43
N PHE A 76 86.79 -77.51 -36.47
CA PHE A 76 86.91 -76.95 -37.81
C PHE A 76 85.57 -76.83 -38.55
N VAL A 77 84.61 -77.72 -38.30
CA VAL A 77 83.34 -77.75 -39.04
C VAL A 77 82.14 -77.65 -38.11
N TRP A 78 82.06 -78.49 -37.08
CA TRP A 78 80.84 -78.64 -36.29
C TRP A 78 80.56 -77.45 -35.36
N ASN A 79 81.57 -76.92 -34.66
CA ASN A 79 81.41 -75.76 -33.78
C ASN A 79 80.98 -74.49 -34.55
N PRO A 80 81.61 -74.14 -35.68
CA PRO A 80 81.11 -73.13 -36.61
C PRO A 80 79.67 -73.35 -37.07
N LEU A 81 79.31 -74.59 -37.40
CA LEU A 81 77.98 -74.93 -37.89
C LEU A 81 76.90 -74.69 -36.84
N TRP A 82 77.12 -75.16 -35.63
CA TRP A 82 76.16 -74.99 -34.53
C TRP A 82 76.04 -73.54 -34.09
N SER A 83 77.16 -72.83 -33.94
CA SER A 83 77.13 -71.41 -33.57
C SER A 83 76.52 -70.54 -34.67
N GLY A 84 76.83 -70.80 -35.95
CA GLY A 84 76.19 -70.12 -37.08
C GLY A 84 74.69 -70.38 -37.15
N LEU A 85 74.24 -71.61 -36.90
CA LEU A 85 72.81 -71.96 -36.82
C LEU A 85 72.12 -71.25 -35.65
N LEU A 86 72.75 -71.19 -34.47
CA LEU A 86 72.22 -70.49 -33.31
C LEU A 86 72.12 -68.99 -33.54
N VAL A 87 73.09 -68.37 -34.21
CA VAL A 87 73.04 -66.95 -34.58
C VAL A 87 71.92 -66.69 -35.58
N TYR A 88 71.79 -67.54 -36.62
CA TYR A 88 70.73 -67.43 -37.61
C TYR A 88 69.34 -67.53 -36.97
N ILE A 89 69.12 -68.56 -36.15
CA ILE A 89 67.88 -68.74 -35.38
C ILE A 89 67.70 -67.56 -34.43
N GLY A 90 68.72 -67.18 -33.66
CA GLY A 90 68.64 -66.09 -32.69
C GLY A 90 68.22 -64.75 -33.29
N ILE A 91 68.69 -64.43 -34.50
CA ILE A 91 68.30 -63.20 -35.22
C ILE A 91 66.83 -63.25 -35.63
N GLU A 92 66.38 -64.33 -36.27
CA GLU A 92 64.97 -64.49 -36.72
C GLU A 92 63.98 -64.48 -35.56
N TRP A 93 64.33 -65.15 -34.46
CA TRP A 93 63.49 -65.16 -33.26
C TRP A 93 63.54 -63.82 -32.52
N GLY A 94 64.70 -63.15 -32.50
CA GLY A 94 64.86 -61.82 -31.92
C GLY A 94 64.01 -60.77 -32.62
N THR A 95 64.01 -60.72 -33.95
CA THR A 95 63.17 -59.79 -34.73
C THR A 95 61.68 -60.07 -34.52
N THR A 96 61.28 -61.34 -34.47
CA THR A 96 59.89 -61.76 -34.19
C THR A 96 59.43 -61.28 -32.81
N LEU A 97 60.24 -61.47 -31.77
CA LEU A 97 59.92 -61.02 -30.41
C LEU A 97 59.81 -59.49 -30.31
N ILE A 98 60.68 -58.75 -31.00
CA ILE A 98 60.61 -57.29 -31.08
C ILE A 98 59.30 -56.85 -31.74
N ASN A 99 58.91 -57.47 -32.85
CA ASN A 99 57.67 -57.13 -33.57
C ASN A 99 56.42 -57.40 -32.70
N ILE A 100 56.38 -58.53 -31.99
CA ILE A 100 55.29 -58.84 -31.04
C ILE A 100 55.22 -57.77 -29.94
N GLY A 101 56.37 -57.35 -29.40
CA GLY A 101 56.44 -56.28 -28.40
C GLY A 101 55.89 -54.94 -28.94
N VAL A 102 56.28 -54.55 -30.15
CA VAL A 102 55.81 -53.32 -30.81
C VAL A 102 54.31 -53.35 -31.06
N GLU A 103 53.78 -54.46 -31.57
CA GLU A 103 52.33 -54.61 -31.79
C GLU A 103 51.52 -54.55 -30.50
N TRP A 104 52.03 -55.17 -29.43
CA TRP A 104 51.37 -55.13 -28.12
C TRP A 104 51.27 -53.70 -27.57
N VAL A 105 52.36 -52.93 -27.65
CA VAL A 105 52.37 -51.51 -27.25
C VAL A 105 51.42 -50.69 -28.12
N LYS A 106 51.46 -50.86 -29.44
CA LYS A 106 50.58 -50.15 -30.38
C LYS A 106 49.10 -50.40 -30.07
N ASN A 107 48.73 -51.66 -29.84
CA ASN A 107 47.36 -52.04 -29.50
C ASN A 107 46.89 -51.43 -28.16
N LYS A 108 47.79 -51.30 -27.19
CA LYS A 108 47.48 -50.65 -25.90
C LYS A 108 47.20 -49.16 -26.09
N ILE A 109 48.02 -48.46 -26.88
CA ILE A 109 47.83 -47.03 -27.19
C ILE A 109 46.52 -46.79 -27.93
N LEU A 110 46.21 -47.58 -28.96
CA LEU A 110 44.96 -47.46 -29.73
C LEU A 110 43.71 -47.68 -28.87
N LYS A 111 43.77 -48.61 -27.90
CA LYS A 111 42.68 -48.82 -26.95
C LYS A 111 42.48 -47.62 -26.02
N LEU A 112 43.55 -46.99 -25.54
CA LEU A 112 43.47 -45.79 -24.72
C LEU A 112 42.84 -44.63 -25.50
N GLU A 113 43.28 -44.40 -26.74
CA GLU A 113 42.76 -43.33 -27.59
C GLU A 113 41.27 -43.50 -27.90
N THR A 114 40.83 -44.72 -28.20
CA THR A 114 39.40 -45.00 -28.45
C THR A 114 38.53 -44.82 -27.21
N VAL A 115 39.02 -45.18 -26.01
CA VAL A 115 38.32 -44.92 -24.75
C VAL A 115 38.19 -43.42 -24.50
N THR A 116 39.27 -42.65 -24.65
CA THR A 116 39.25 -41.19 -24.46
C THR A 116 38.31 -40.49 -25.45
N LEU A 117 38.27 -40.93 -26.71
CA LEU A 117 37.38 -40.37 -27.72
C LEU A 117 35.90 -40.65 -27.41
N ASN A 118 35.58 -41.85 -26.92
CA ASN A 118 34.22 -42.20 -26.48
C ASN A 118 33.78 -41.37 -25.25
N GLU A 119 34.67 -41.15 -24.29
CA GLU A 119 34.40 -40.29 -23.13
C GLU A 119 34.15 -38.84 -23.55
N TYR A 120 34.98 -38.32 -24.47
CA TYR A 120 34.78 -36.99 -25.04
C TYR A 120 33.43 -36.85 -25.77
N GLN A 121 33.04 -37.85 -26.57
CA GLN A 121 31.74 -37.87 -27.25
C GLN A 121 30.58 -37.85 -26.26
N LYS A 122 30.63 -38.67 -25.19
CA LYS A 122 29.60 -38.68 -24.13
C LYS A 122 29.48 -37.33 -23.44
N ILE A 123 30.61 -36.68 -23.13
CA ILE A 123 30.61 -35.34 -22.52
C ILE A 123 29.97 -34.32 -23.48
N LYS A 124 30.32 -34.37 -24.77
CA LYS A 124 29.75 -33.48 -25.80
C LYS A 124 28.24 -33.66 -25.94
N GLU A 125 27.75 -34.89 -25.98
CA GLU A 125 26.31 -35.20 -26.01
C GLU A 125 25.58 -34.65 -24.77
N LYS A 126 26.14 -34.87 -23.58
CA LYS A 126 25.58 -34.35 -22.32
C LYS A 126 25.51 -32.82 -22.29
N ILE A 127 26.52 -32.13 -22.84
CA ILE A 127 26.50 -30.67 -22.97
C ILE A 127 25.39 -30.22 -23.93
N VAL A 128 25.21 -30.92 -25.06
CA VAL A 128 24.14 -30.60 -26.02
C VAL A 128 22.77 -30.79 -25.39
N GLU A 129 22.54 -31.91 -24.68
CA GLU A 129 21.29 -32.19 -23.99
C GLU A 129 20.99 -31.15 -22.91
N THR A 130 21.97 -30.84 -22.05
CA THR A 130 21.83 -29.81 -20.99
C THR A 130 21.47 -28.44 -21.58
N ASN A 131 22.12 -28.06 -22.69
CA ASN A 131 21.81 -26.80 -23.37
C ASN A 131 20.40 -26.80 -24.00
N LYS A 132 19.92 -27.95 -24.49
CA LYS A 132 18.55 -28.10 -25.01
C LYS A 132 17.53 -27.91 -23.89
N THR A 133 17.70 -28.60 -22.75
CA THR A 133 16.82 -28.44 -21.58
C THR A 133 16.79 -26.99 -21.10
N ARG A 134 17.95 -26.34 -20.97
CA ARG A 134 18.03 -24.93 -20.57
C ARG A 134 17.30 -23.99 -21.53
N ARG A 135 17.33 -24.27 -22.84
CA ARG A 135 16.58 -23.48 -23.83
C ARG A 135 15.08 -23.67 -23.68
N GLU A 136 14.63 -24.90 -23.46
CA GLU A 136 13.21 -25.19 -23.23
C GLU A 136 12.68 -24.53 -21.95
N GLU A 137 13.45 -24.56 -20.86
CA GLU A 137 13.13 -23.85 -19.61
C GLU A 137 13.06 -22.34 -19.82
N ASN A 138 14.05 -21.74 -20.50
CA ASN A 138 14.02 -20.32 -20.80
C ASN A 138 12.81 -19.92 -21.66
N SER A 139 12.46 -20.73 -22.66
CA SER A 139 11.27 -20.48 -23.48
C SER A 139 9.98 -20.50 -22.65
N ARG A 140 9.86 -21.47 -21.72
CA ARG A 140 8.71 -21.52 -20.78
C ARG A 140 8.65 -20.29 -19.89
N TYR A 141 9.79 -19.87 -19.34
CA TYR A 141 9.86 -18.69 -18.49
C TYR A 141 9.49 -17.40 -19.25
N ILE A 142 9.91 -17.27 -20.52
CA ILE A 142 9.53 -16.15 -21.38
C ILE A 142 8.01 -16.18 -21.66
N GLU A 143 7.45 -17.34 -21.98
CA GLU A 143 6.02 -17.49 -22.23
C GLU A 143 5.18 -17.16 -20.99
N GLU A 144 5.60 -17.60 -19.81
CA GLU A 144 4.96 -17.29 -18.53
C GLU A 144 4.99 -15.78 -18.24
N ASN A 145 6.15 -15.13 -18.42
CA ASN A 145 6.26 -13.69 -18.25
C ASN A 145 5.40 -12.89 -19.25
N LEU A 146 5.26 -13.36 -20.49
CA LEU A 146 4.36 -12.74 -21.47
C LEU A 146 2.90 -12.84 -21.01
N LYS A 147 2.45 -14.02 -20.55
CA LYS A 147 1.10 -14.20 -20.00
C LYS A 147 0.86 -13.33 -18.76
N LEU A 148 1.86 -13.20 -17.89
CA LEU A 148 1.78 -12.36 -16.70
C LEU A 148 1.65 -10.87 -17.08
N THR A 149 2.40 -10.43 -18.09
CA THR A 149 2.36 -9.06 -18.61
C THR A 149 1.00 -8.76 -19.24
N GLU A 150 0.46 -9.68 -20.06
CA GLU A 150 -0.87 -9.56 -20.65
C GLU A 150 -1.97 -9.51 -19.58
N SER A 151 -1.86 -10.35 -18.54
CA SER A 151 -2.76 -10.29 -17.39
C SER A 151 -2.69 -8.97 -16.63
N LEU A 152 -1.49 -8.40 -16.47
CA LEU A 152 -1.30 -7.10 -15.81
C LEU A 152 -1.92 -5.96 -16.62
N ASP A 153 -1.74 -5.96 -17.94
CA ASP A 153 -2.35 -4.97 -18.83
C ASP A 153 -3.88 -5.08 -18.80
N ASN A 154 -4.43 -6.29 -18.86
CA ASN A 154 -5.88 -6.52 -18.73
C ASN A 154 -6.43 -6.04 -17.37
N MET A 155 -5.71 -6.31 -16.27
CA MET A 155 -6.10 -5.80 -14.95
C MET A 155 -6.05 -4.28 -14.88
N LYS A 156 -5.03 -3.66 -15.48
CA LYS A 156 -4.88 -2.20 -15.52
C LYS A 156 -6.04 -1.55 -16.29
N ASP A 157 -6.43 -2.12 -17.42
CA ASP A 157 -7.57 -1.64 -18.20
C ASP A 157 -8.89 -1.84 -17.43
N SER A 158 -9.07 -2.97 -16.75
CA SER A 158 -10.23 -3.23 -15.89
C SER A 158 -10.33 -2.20 -14.75
N ILE A 159 -9.22 -1.91 -14.06
CA ILE A 159 -9.17 -0.91 -12.99
C ILE A 159 -9.51 0.49 -13.53
N LYS A 160 -9.00 0.84 -14.71
CA LYS A 160 -9.27 2.13 -15.34
C LYS A 160 -10.75 2.27 -15.70
N GLU A 161 -11.37 1.21 -16.23
CA GLU A 161 -12.79 1.18 -16.53
C GLU A 161 -13.63 1.31 -15.26
N GLU A 162 -13.29 0.55 -14.20
CA GLU A 162 -14.00 0.59 -12.93
C GLU A 162 -13.90 1.98 -12.26
N ALA A 163 -12.70 2.57 -12.24
CA ALA A 163 -12.49 3.94 -11.74
C ALA A 163 -13.32 4.97 -12.52
N SER A 164 -13.39 4.84 -13.85
CA SER A 164 -14.24 5.69 -14.70
C SER A 164 -15.73 5.51 -14.36
N ASN A 165 -16.18 4.28 -14.12
CA ASN A 165 -17.56 4.00 -13.77
C ASN A 165 -17.94 4.53 -12.37
N ILE A 166 -17.03 4.45 -11.39
CA ILE A 166 -17.20 5.07 -10.07
C ILE A 166 -17.33 6.59 -10.22
N ALA A 167 -16.42 7.23 -10.96
CA ALA A 167 -16.46 8.67 -11.19
C ALA A 167 -17.77 9.11 -11.87
N LYS A 168 -18.25 8.35 -12.86
CA LYS A 168 -19.56 8.61 -13.52
C LYS A 168 -20.72 8.52 -12.53
N LYS A 169 -20.77 7.49 -11.68
CA LYS A 169 -21.81 7.32 -10.66
C LYS A 169 -21.80 8.47 -9.64
N ASP A 170 -20.62 8.89 -9.19
CA ASP A 170 -20.48 10.00 -8.25
C ASP A 170 -20.93 11.33 -8.86
N ILE A 171 -20.56 11.59 -10.13
CA ILE A 171 -21.03 12.76 -10.88
C ILE A 171 -22.56 12.72 -11.04
N GLU A 172 -23.14 11.58 -11.40
CA GLU A 172 -24.58 11.43 -11.54
C GLU A 172 -25.32 11.69 -10.21
N LYS A 173 -24.81 11.14 -9.10
CA LYS A 173 -25.33 11.39 -7.76
C LYS A 173 -25.28 12.87 -7.40
N LYS A 174 -24.13 13.53 -7.63
CA LYS A 174 -23.97 14.96 -7.37
C LYS A 174 -24.87 15.83 -8.24
N ASN A 175 -25.05 15.47 -9.51
CA ASN A 175 -25.99 16.15 -10.39
C ASN A 175 -27.45 16.01 -9.93
N ASN A 176 -27.83 14.85 -9.40
CA ASN A 176 -29.16 14.67 -8.81
C ASN A 176 -29.35 15.50 -7.54
N GLU A 177 -28.34 15.56 -6.66
CA GLU A 177 -28.33 16.45 -5.48
C GLU A 177 -28.47 17.94 -5.89
N ILE A 178 -27.72 18.38 -6.90
CA ILE A 178 -27.80 19.75 -7.43
C ILE A 178 -29.20 20.05 -7.95
N LYS A 179 -29.82 19.13 -8.72
CA LYS A 179 -31.20 19.30 -9.22
C LYS A 179 -32.21 19.42 -8.08
N THR A 180 -32.06 18.63 -7.01
CA THR A 180 -32.96 18.75 -5.84
C THR A 180 -32.80 20.08 -5.14
N LEU A 181 -31.56 20.54 -4.94
CA LEU A 181 -31.28 21.83 -4.31
C LEU A 181 -31.79 23.00 -5.16
N GLN A 182 -31.65 22.94 -6.49
CA GLN A 182 -32.20 23.94 -7.40
C GLN A 182 -33.73 24.04 -7.26
N LYS A 183 -34.43 22.90 -7.21
CA LYS A 183 -35.87 22.88 -7.00
C LYS A 183 -36.27 23.50 -5.66
N ASP A 184 -35.50 23.26 -4.60
CA ASP A 184 -35.74 23.85 -3.28
C ASP A 184 -35.50 25.37 -3.28
N ILE A 185 -34.48 25.85 -3.99
CA ILE A 185 -34.24 27.29 -4.19
C ILE A 185 -35.43 27.91 -4.93
N ASP A 186 -35.85 27.35 -6.07
CA ASP A 186 -36.99 27.85 -6.83
C ASP A 186 -38.28 27.92 -5.99
N ASN A 187 -38.50 26.93 -5.12
CA ASN A 187 -39.64 26.93 -4.22
C ASN A 187 -39.53 28.01 -3.14
N ARG A 188 -38.33 28.25 -2.60
CA ARG A 188 -38.09 29.32 -1.64
C ARG A 188 -38.28 30.70 -2.28
N ASP A 189 -37.80 30.89 -3.50
CA ASP A 189 -37.96 32.14 -4.23
C ASP A 189 -39.44 32.46 -4.50
N LYS A 190 -40.22 31.46 -4.93
CA LYS A 190 -41.69 31.61 -5.06
C LYS A 190 -42.36 31.98 -3.74
N ARG A 191 -41.92 31.41 -2.62
CA ARG A 191 -42.45 31.74 -1.30
C ARG A 191 -42.06 33.16 -0.87
N TYR A 192 -40.83 33.59 -1.17
CA TYR A 192 -40.38 34.96 -0.94
C TYR A 192 -41.22 35.97 -1.73
N GLU A 193 -41.49 35.70 -3.00
CA GLU A 193 -42.37 36.53 -3.84
C GLU A 193 -43.79 36.65 -3.27
N GLN A 194 -44.35 35.57 -2.73
CA GLN A 194 -45.65 35.60 -2.05
C GLN A 194 -45.62 36.48 -0.80
N LEU A 195 -44.60 36.30 0.05
CA LEU A 195 -44.42 37.12 1.26
C LEU A 195 -44.21 38.60 0.93
N LEU A 196 -43.52 38.91 -0.18
CA LEU A 196 -43.32 40.28 -0.64
C LEU A 196 -44.67 40.94 -0.97
N LYS A 197 -45.53 40.24 -1.72
CA LYS A 197 -46.88 40.70 -2.06
C LYS A 197 -47.76 40.88 -0.82
N GLU A 198 -47.68 39.95 0.13
CA GLU A 198 -48.42 40.05 1.40
C GLU A 198 -47.96 41.27 2.20
N LYS A 199 -46.64 41.51 2.28
CA LYS A 199 -46.07 42.70 2.92
C LYS A 199 -46.54 43.99 2.24
N GLU A 200 -46.57 44.05 0.91
CA GLU A 200 -47.09 45.20 0.18
C GLU A 200 -48.57 45.48 0.49
N GLN A 201 -49.39 44.43 0.63
CA GLN A 201 -50.80 44.56 1.03
C GLN A 201 -50.92 45.09 2.47
N LEU A 202 -50.14 44.56 3.39
CA LEU A 202 -50.13 45.02 4.79
C LEU A 202 -49.69 46.49 4.91
N LEU A 203 -48.71 46.93 4.13
CA LEU A 203 -48.29 48.33 4.08
C LEU A 203 -49.44 49.24 3.63
N LYS A 204 -50.19 48.87 2.59
CA LYS A 204 -51.37 49.64 2.16
C LYS A 204 -52.43 49.74 3.26
N ILE A 205 -52.71 48.62 3.94
CA ILE A 205 -53.66 48.62 5.06
C ILE A 205 -53.17 49.53 6.19
N GLN A 206 -51.87 49.50 6.49
CA GLN A 206 -51.27 50.36 7.50
C GLN A 206 -51.40 51.84 7.14
N ASP A 207 -51.14 52.21 5.88
CA ASP A 207 -51.30 53.58 5.39
C ASP A 207 -52.77 54.04 5.48
N ASP A 208 -53.72 53.22 5.03
CA ASP A 208 -55.17 53.50 5.14
C ASP A 208 -55.62 53.69 6.60
N LEU A 209 -55.11 52.87 7.52
CA LEU A 209 -55.38 52.99 8.95
C LEU A 209 -54.77 54.26 9.55
N SER A 210 -53.56 54.63 9.12
CA SER A 210 -52.92 55.86 9.56
C SER A 210 -53.71 57.10 9.14
N GLU A 211 -54.22 57.13 7.90
CA GLU A 211 -55.08 58.21 7.40
C GLU A 211 -56.40 58.29 8.19
N LYS A 212 -57.05 57.14 8.43
CA LYS A 212 -58.25 57.09 9.28
C LYS A 212 -58.00 57.58 10.70
N ASN A 213 -56.86 57.22 11.29
CA ASN A 213 -56.51 57.64 12.64
C ASN A 213 -56.28 59.16 12.70
N TYR A 214 -55.60 59.74 11.73
CA TYR A 214 -55.45 61.20 11.61
C TYR A 214 -56.80 61.92 11.49
N ASN A 215 -57.72 61.38 10.68
CA ASN A 215 -59.07 61.93 10.54
C ASN A 215 -59.86 61.83 11.86
N LEU A 216 -59.74 60.72 12.59
CA LEU A 216 -60.35 60.55 13.91
C LEU A 216 -59.78 61.55 14.93
N GLU A 217 -58.46 61.74 14.96
CA GLU A 217 -57.83 62.74 15.83
C GLU A 217 -58.33 64.16 15.50
N SER A 218 -58.50 64.50 14.23
CA SER A 218 -59.10 65.76 13.80
C SER A 218 -60.54 65.92 14.31
N ILE A 219 -61.37 64.88 14.19
CA ILE A 219 -62.76 64.88 14.69
C ILE A 219 -62.80 65.00 16.22
N ILE A 220 -61.92 64.27 16.92
CA ILE A 220 -61.81 64.34 18.38
C ILE A 220 -61.43 65.76 18.81
N ASN A 221 -60.47 66.41 18.14
CA ASN A 221 -60.09 67.78 18.42
C ASN A 221 -61.24 68.77 18.17
N GLU A 222 -62.00 68.60 17.09
CA GLU A 222 -63.20 69.40 16.81
C GLU A 222 -64.27 69.21 17.90
N LYS A 223 -64.55 67.96 18.28
CA LYS A 223 -65.52 67.64 19.35
C LYS A 223 -65.08 68.15 20.71
N ASN A 224 -63.78 68.09 21.02
CA ASN A 224 -63.23 68.68 22.23
C ASN A 224 -63.40 70.21 22.23
N GLY A 225 -63.22 70.88 21.08
CA GLY A 225 -63.54 72.30 20.92
C GLY A 225 -65.02 72.61 21.14
N GLU A 226 -65.94 71.77 20.63
CA GLU A 226 -67.38 71.90 20.90
C GLU A 226 -67.71 71.68 22.39
N ILE A 227 -67.09 70.70 23.04
CA ILE A 227 -67.25 70.45 24.48
C ILE A 227 -66.73 71.63 25.30
N GLU A 228 -65.63 72.27 24.88
CA GLU A 228 -65.09 73.45 25.55
C GLU A 228 -66.01 74.68 25.38
N LEU A 229 -66.63 74.83 24.20
CA LEU A 229 -67.68 75.83 23.96
C LEU A 229 -68.95 75.56 24.78
N LEU A 230 -69.35 74.30 24.95
CA LEU A 230 -70.47 73.90 25.82
C LEU A 230 -70.13 74.08 27.31
N LYS A 231 -68.90 73.81 27.74
CA LYS A 231 -68.41 74.13 29.09
C LYS A 231 -68.42 75.63 29.35
N ASN A 232 -68.08 76.45 28.35
CA ASN A 232 -68.15 77.91 28.49
C ASN A 232 -69.59 78.47 28.43
N LYS A 233 -70.55 77.77 27.81
CA LYS A 233 -71.99 78.09 27.90
C LYS A 233 -72.69 77.49 29.14
N GLY A 234 -72.11 76.47 29.75
CA GLY A 234 -72.57 75.79 30.97
C GLY A 234 -71.92 76.26 32.28
N LYS A 235 -70.94 77.16 32.22
CA LYS A 235 -70.37 77.88 33.38
C LYS A 235 -71.32 78.98 33.84
N ASN A 236 -72.48 78.57 34.36
CA ASN A 236 -73.28 79.36 35.29
C ASN A 236 -74.19 78.50 36.19
N ASN A 237 -74.10 77.16 36.16
CA ASN A 237 -74.92 76.31 37.05
C ASN A 237 -74.22 75.05 37.62
N PHE A 238 -72.89 74.93 37.53
CA PHE A 238 -72.14 73.81 38.14
C PHE A 238 -71.28 74.22 39.36
N SER A 239 -71.49 75.41 39.92
CA SER A 239 -70.87 75.84 41.20
C SER A 239 -71.82 75.79 42.40
N LEU A 240 -73.03 75.23 42.24
CA LEU A 240 -74.03 75.11 43.30
C LEU A 240 -74.08 73.71 43.96
N LEU A 241 -73.35 72.71 43.44
CA LEU A 241 -73.30 71.37 44.06
C LEU A 241 -72.20 71.20 45.13
N ASN A 242 -71.16 72.01 45.13
CA ASN A 242 -70.03 71.85 46.07
C ASN A 242 -70.35 72.36 47.50
N ASP A 243 -71.25 73.34 47.65
CA ASP A 243 -71.60 73.89 48.98
C ASP A 243 -72.57 72.99 49.78
N ASP A 244 -73.44 72.21 49.11
CA ASP A 244 -74.39 71.32 49.79
C ASP A 244 -73.70 70.10 50.42
N PHE A 245 -72.68 69.54 49.76
CA PHE A 245 -71.97 68.37 50.30
C PHE A 245 -71.13 68.68 51.54
N LYS A 246 -70.53 69.88 51.64
CA LYS A 246 -69.74 70.24 52.83
C LYS A 246 -70.63 70.43 54.06
N LYS A 247 -71.80 71.07 53.89
CA LYS A 247 -72.79 71.21 54.96
C LYS A 247 -73.36 69.86 55.41
N ASP A 248 -73.62 68.95 54.47
CA ASP A 248 -74.07 67.60 54.78
C ASP A 248 -72.99 66.76 55.48
N TYR A 249 -71.71 66.96 55.13
CA TYR A 249 -70.57 66.34 55.80
C TYR A 249 -70.44 66.81 57.26
N ASP A 250 -70.54 68.11 57.51
CA ASP A 250 -70.48 68.66 58.88
C ASP A 250 -71.61 68.13 59.76
N ASN A 251 -72.82 67.99 59.21
CA ASN A 251 -73.95 67.34 59.89
C ASN A 251 -73.70 65.85 60.13
N PHE A 252 -73.09 65.16 59.18
CA PHE A 252 -72.75 63.74 59.30
C PHE A 252 -71.69 63.49 60.39
N LYS A 253 -70.71 64.39 60.54
CA LYS A 253 -69.67 64.36 61.59
C LYS A 253 -70.23 64.32 63.01
N ALA A 254 -71.39 64.94 63.23
CA ALA A 254 -72.09 64.94 64.51
C ALA A 254 -72.89 63.64 64.79
N THR A 255 -72.98 62.72 63.84
CA THR A 255 -73.73 61.47 64.01
C THR A 255 -72.90 60.40 64.70
N LYS A 256 -73.57 59.50 65.44
CA LYS A 256 -72.90 58.36 66.08
C LYS A 256 -72.25 57.37 65.10
N TYR A 257 -72.53 57.51 63.79
CA TYR A 257 -72.06 56.63 62.72
C TYR A 257 -70.82 57.18 61.99
N PHE A 258 -70.30 58.34 62.40
CA PHE A 258 -69.12 58.95 61.79
C PHE A 258 -67.86 58.11 62.04
N LYS A 259 -67.73 57.54 63.23
CA LYS A 259 -66.58 56.69 63.57
C LYS A 259 -66.54 55.41 62.72
N GLU A 260 -67.69 54.83 62.45
CA GLU A 260 -67.82 53.69 61.54
C GLU A 260 -67.57 54.06 60.07
N PHE A 261 -67.63 55.34 59.71
CA PHE A 261 -67.24 55.80 58.38
C PHE A 261 -65.73 55.90 58.20
N GLU A 262 -64.97 56.18 59.26
CA GLU A 262 -63.50 56.12 59.23
C GLU A 262 -63.02 54.69 58.93
N ASP A 263 -63.63 53.71 59.58
CA ASP A 263 -63.38 52.29 59.31
C ASP A 263 -63.78 51.94 57.86
N LEU A 264 -64.90 52.50 57.36
CA LEU A 264 -65.43 52.24 56.02
C LEU A 264 -64.51 52.74 54.90
N ILE A 265 -63.85 53.88 55.10
CA ILE A 265 -62.86 54.44 54.16
C ILE A 265 -61.72 53.45 53.95
N ASN A 266 -61.18 52.89 55.02
CA ASN A 266 -60.08 51.93 54.94
C ASN A 266 -60.54 50.61 54.27
N ASP A 267 -61.74 50.14 54.59
CA ASP A 267 -62.25 48.86 54.07
C ASP A 267 -62.55 48.87 52.57
N LEU A 268 -63.10 49.97 52.07
CA LEU A 268 -63.38 50.16 50.65
C LEU A 268 -62.15 50.68 49.88
N GLY A 269 -61.17 51.26 50.56
CA GLY A 269 -59.92 51.76 49.97
C GLY A 269 -58.87 50.69 49.66
N ASP A 270 -58.73 49.65 50.49
CA ASP A 270 -57.61 48.69 50.40
C ASP A 270 -57.97 47.31 49.81
N SER A 271 -59.24 47.02 49.52
CA SER A 271 -59.63 45.73 48.95
C SER A 271 -60.76 45.90 47.96
N LEU A 272 -60.82 45.05 46.92
CA LEU A 272 -61.87 44.99 45.88
C LEU A 272 -63.27 44.80 46.48
N GLY A 273 -63.83 45.83 47.14
CA GLY A 273 -65.23 46.09 47.52
C GLY A 273 -66.06 44.97 48.15
N ARG A 274 -65.47 43.83 48.48
CA ARG A 274 -66.23 42.58 48.25
C ARG A 274 -67.20 42.20 49.35
N TYR A 275 -66.98 42.49 50.63
CA TYR A 275 -68.00 42.23 51.65
C TYR A 275 -67.85 43.15 52.88
N LEU A 276 -68.76 44.10 53.07
CA LEU A 276 -68.94 44.83 54.34
C LEU A 276 -69.54 43.90 55.43
N SER A 277 -69.14 42.63 55.52
CA SER A 277 -69.75 41.61 56.40
C SER A 277 -69.67 41.94 57.89
N LYS A 278 -68.69 42.76 58.29
CA LYS A 278 -68.52 43.25 59.67
C LYS A 278 -69.48 44.40 60.06
N TYR A 279 -70.16 45.02 59.11
CA TYR A 279 -71.17 46.05 59.38
C TYR A 279 -72.54 45.42 59.56
N SER A 280 -73.26 45.84 60.60
CA SER A 280 -74.66 45.45 60.81
C SER A 280 -75.54 45.94 59.65
N VAL A 281 -76.67 45.27 59.42
CA VAL A 281 -77.65 45.66 58.39
C VAL A 281 -78.09 47.12 58.56
N ILE A 282 -78.20 47.58 59.81
CA ILE A 282 -78.58 48.96 60.14
C ILE A 282 -77.50 49.96 59.72
N GLN A 283 -76.22 49.64 59.92
CA GLN A 283 -75.10 50.51 59.51
C GLN A 283 -75.00 50.62 57.99
N LYS A 284 -75.10 49.50 57.26
CA LYS A 284 -75.11 49.52 55.78
C LYS A 284 -76.27 50.35 55.27
N LYS A 285 -77.47 50.13 55.82
CA LYS A 285 -78.65 50.86 55.39
C LYS A 285 -78.56 52.35 55.70
N PHE A 286 -77.90 52.72 56.80
CA PHE A 286 -77.63 54.11 57.11
C PHE A 286 -76.75 54.77 56.05
N PHE A 287 -75.63 54.15 55.66
CA PHE A 287 -74.75 54.70 54.62
C PHE A 287 -75.40 54.72 53.22
N GLU A 288 -76.18 53.70 52.86
CA GLU A 288 -76.95 53.67 51.60
C GLU A 288 -78.00 54.78 51.56
N THR A 289 -78.84 54.91 52.60
CA THR A 289 -79.94 55.89 52.63
C THR A 289 -79.45 57.34 52.71
N ARG A 290 -78.22 57.55 53.21
CA ARG A 290 -77.55 58.85 53.17
C ARG A 290 -76.85 59.14 51.85
N GLY A 291 -76.87 58.18 50.92
CA GLY A 291 -76.19 58.25 49.64
C GLY A 291 -74.70 58.37 49.82
N ILE A 292 -74.10 57.63 50.75
CA ILE A 292 -72.64 57.59 50.96
C ILE A 292 -72.07 56.41 50.19
N ILE A 293 -72.69 55.24 50.29
CA ILE A 293 -72.33 54.04 49.52
C ILE A 293 -73.50 53.57 48.67
N GLU A 294 -73.20 52.85 47.60
CA GLU A 294 -74.18 52.15 46.78
C GLU A 294 -73.67 50.75 46.40
N LEU A 295 -74.58 49.91 45.93
CA LEU A 295 -74.30 48.54 45.51
C LEU A 295 -74.13 48.55 43.98
N GLU A 296 -72.96 48.16 43.48
CA GLU A 296 -72.64 48.12 42.05
C GLU A 296 -72.57 46.67 41.55
N GLU A 297 -73.08 46.44 40.33
CA GLU A 297 -73.07 45.16 39.64
C GLU A 297 -71.81 45.00 38.80
N ASN A 298 -70.90 44.15 39.27
CA ASN A 298 -69.67 43.68 38.61
C ASN A 298 -69.88 42.36 37.82
N TYR A 299 -69.14 42.10 36.74
CA TYR A 299 -68.94 40.75 36.23
C TYR A 299 -67.51 40.30 36.51
N ASP A 300 -67.34 39.15 37.17
CA ASP A 300 -66.01 38.57 37.37
C ASP A 300 -65.38 38.13 36.03
N ASN A 301 -64.09 37.78 36.04
CA ASN A 301 -63.38 37.29 34.85
C ASN A 301 -63.92 35.96 34.29
N TYR A 302 -64.93 35.37 34.95
CA TYR A 302 -65.62 34.13 34.55
C TYR A 302 -67.07 34.39 34.11
N GLY A 303 -67.52 35.65 34.08
CA GLY A 303 -68.87 36.05 33.66
C GLY A 303 -69.96 35.90 34.72
N ASN A 304 -69.60 35.71 36.00
CA ASN A 304 -70.57 35.68 37.10
C ASN A 304 -70.87 37.10 37.59
N LEU A 305 -72.16 37.38 37.84
CA LEU A 305 -72.60 38.64 38.43
C LEU A 305 -72.22 38.70 39.91
N GLU A 306 -71.42 39.67 40.30
CA GLU A 306 -71.02 39.97 41.68
C GLU A 306 -71.54 41.37 42.08
N TYR A 307 -71.97 41.52 43.33
CA TYR A 307 -72.38 42.80 43.89
C TYR A 307 -71.35 43.29 44.91
N TYR A 308 -70.91 44.54 44.80
CA TYR A 308 -69.99 45.16 45.74
C TYR A 308 -70.45 46.54 46.15
N TYR A 309 -70.03 46.96 47.34
CA TYR A 309 -70.26 48.32 47.80
C TYR A 309 -69.16 49.24 47.28
N VAL A 310 -69.56 50.39 46.75
CA VAL A 310 -68.66 51.46 46.31
C VAL A 310 -69.10 52.79 46.91
N PHE A 311 -68.17 53.73 47.01
CA PHE A 311 -68.52 55.10 47.37
C PHE A 311 -69.25 55.77 46.21
N THR A 312 -70.41 56.33 46.50
CA THR A 312 -71.11 57.25 45.59
C THR A 312 -70.30 58.53 45.38
N GLU A 313 -70.71 59.40 44.46
CA GLU A 313 -70.11 60.74 44.30
C GLU A 313 -70.08 61.53 45.62
N LYS A 314 -71.18 61.51 46.38
CA LYS A 314 -71.27 62.13 47.71
C LYS A 314 -70.35 61.45 48.72
N GLY A 315 -70.28 60.12 48.69
CA GLY A 315 -69.35 59.34 49.50
C GLY A 315 -67.89 59.74 49.26
N ASN A 316 -67.48 59.81 47.99
CA ASN A 316 -66.14 60.25 47.59
C ASN A 316 -65.84 61.67 48.08
N LYS A 317 -66.80 62.60 48.00
CA LYS A 317 -66.64 63.94 48.59
C LYS A 317 -66.51 63.94 50.10
N PHE A 318 -67.22 63.05 50.81
CA PHE A 318 -67.04 62.89 52.25
C PHE A 318 -65.66 62.30 52.59
N VAL A 319 -65.13 61.39 51.78
CA VAL A 319 -63.75 60.89 51.92
C VAL A 319 -62.74 62.01 51.69
N GLU A 320 -62.87 62.79 50.61
CA GLU A 320 -62.03 63.96 50.34
C GLU A 320 -62.05 64.94 51.53
N TYR A 321 -63.23 65.29 52.05
CA TYR A 321 -63.34 66.18 53.22
C TYR A 321 -62.76 65.57 54.50
N TYR A 322 -62.87 64.26 54.70
CA TYR A 322 -62.23 63.57 55.82
C TYR A 322 -60.70 63.57 55.70
N LEU A 323 -60.15 63.34 54.51
CA LEU A 323 -58.70 63.38 54.26
C LEU A 323 -58.15 64.82 54.40
N ASP A 324 -58.91 65.82 53.95
CA ASP A 324 -58.57 67.24 54.13
C ASP A 324 -58.68 67.71 55.60
N ASP A 325 -59.63 67.17 56.37
CA ASP A 325 -59.74 67.44 57.82
C ASP A 325 -58.65 66.70 58.63
N SER A 326 -58.29 65.46 58.26
CA SER A 326 -57.30 64.63 58.97
C SER A 326 -55.85 64.93 58.62
N SER A 327 -55.57 65.49 57.42
CA SER A 327 -54.25 66.02 57.06
C SER A 327 -53.85 67.28 57.85
N LYS A 328 -54.74 67.83 58.69
CA LYS A 328 -54.45 68.94 59.61
C LYS A 328 -53.94 68.50 60.99
N GLU A 329 -53.81 67.20 61.28
CA GLU A 329 -53.34 66.70 62.59
C GLU A 329 -51.96 66.01 62.59
N PHE A 330 -51.15 66.14 61.53
CA PHE A 330 -49.72 65.80 61.56
C PHE A 330 -48.84 67.05 61.42
N ASP A 331 -48.70 67.79 62.52
CA ASP A 331 -47.57 68.70 62.75
C ASP A 331 -46.33 67.84 63.11
N ILE A 332 -45.46 67.56 62.13
CA ILE A 332 -44.06 67.23 62.41
C ILE A 332 -43.19 68.17 61.57
N PRO A 333 -42.37 69.01 62.22
CA PRO A 333 -41.62 70.06 61.55
C PRO A 333 -40.31 69.54 60.94
N PHE A 334 -39.99 70.14 59.78
CA PHE A 334 -38.75 70.09 58.97
C PHE A 334 -38.61 69.00 57.92
#